data_AF-A0A524MGB1-F1
#
_entry.id   AF-A0A524MGB1-F1
#
_cell.length_a   1.000
_cell.length_b   1.000
_cell.length_c   1.000
_cell.angle_alpha   90.00
_cell.angle_beta   90.00
_cell.angle_gamma   90.00
#
_symmetry.space_group_name_H-M   'P 1'
#
loop_
_entity.id
_entity.type
_entity.pdbx_description
1 polymer ?
#
loop_
_entity_poly.entity_id
_entity_poly.type
_entity_poly.pdbx_seq_one_letter_code
_entity_poly.pdbx_strand_id
1 'polypeptide(L)'
;MSARLSELEGILEEVKSADEVSKTTRTQFWKIVRQIKRDRNPDNTEIKIATKIRNNLFERNTSRVYSLGWFLVGEYVFGFLFGLVYVYALLIPVSWVNILSWGFFEIFVILVRFFGLFAVIALFYPYGRLMAGAGYGIKFDGMYFS
;
A
#
# COMPACT_ATOMS: atom_id res chain seq x y z
N MET A 1 22.25 -22.25 19.13
CA MET A 1 22.05 -21.16 18.16
C MET A 1 21.21 -21.70 17.02
N SER A 2 20.07 -21.08 16.68
CA SER A 2 19.20 -21.60 15.60
C SER A 2 19.86 -21.35 14.24
N ALA A 3 19.65 -22.25 13.28
CA ALA A 3 20.18 -22.07 11.92
C ALA A 3 19.67 -20.76 11.29
N ARG A 4 18.41 -20.39 11.55
CA ARG A 4 17.78 -19.15 11.09
C ARG A 4 18.47 -17.90 11.64
N LEU A 5 18.89 -17.93 12.90
CA LEU A 5 19.53 -16.80 13.56
C LEU A 5 20.93 -16.56 12.98
N SER A 6 21.69 -17.63 12.72
CA SER A 6 22.98 -17.56 12.00
C SER A 6 22.82 -16.96 10.59
N GLU A 7 21.80 -17.40 9.84
CA GLU A 7 21.51 -16.85 8.51
C GLU A 7 21.15 -15.35 8.56
N LEU A 8 20.33 -14.93 9.54
CA LEU A 8 19.99 -13.52 9.74
C LEU A 8 21.21 -12.67 10.09
N GLU A 9 22.12 -13.16 10.92
CA GLU A 9 23.36 -12.46 11.26
C GLU A 9 24.27 -12.28 10.04
N GLY A 10 24.39 -13.32 9.20
CA GLY A 10 25.13 -13.23 7.93
C GLY A 10 24.53 -12.19 6.98
N ILE A 11 23.21 -12.18 6.84
CA ILE A 11 22.49 -11.18 6.04
C ILE A 11 22.70 -9.77 6.62
N LEU A 12 22.66 -9.62 7.96
CA LEU A 12 22.85 -8.33 8.60
C LEU A 12 24.23 -7.74 8.32
N GLU A 13 25.27 -8.56 8.32
CA GLU A 13 26.64 -8.12 8.00
C GLU A 13 26.78 -7.73 6.52
N GLU A 14 26.19 -8.48 5.59
CA GLU A 14 26.15 -8.10 4.17
C GLU A 14 25.41 -6.76 3.97
N VAL A 15 24.28 -6.58 4.65
CA VAL A 15 23.45 -5.37 4.56
C VAL A 15 24.14 -4.14 5.16
N LYS A 16 25.01 -4.31 6.17
CA LYS A 16 25.80 -3.22 6.73
C LYS A 16 26.99 -2.83 5.84
N SER A 17 27.67 -3.83 5.28
CA SER A 17 28.94 -3.68 4.58
C SER A 17 28.78 -3.23 3.12
N ALA A 18 27.69 -3.61 2.46
CA ALA A 18 27.46 -3.27 1.06
C ALA A 18 26.49 -2.09 0.88
N ASP A 19 26.81 -1.17 -0.02
CA ASP A 19 25.88 -0.10 -0.44
C ASP A 19 24.70 -0.68 -1.25
N GLU A 20 24.95 -1.72 -2.04
CA GLU A 20 23.92 -2.42 -2.80
C GLU A 20 23.85 -3.91 -2.40
N VAL A 21 22.74 -4.29 -1.78
CA VAL A 21 22.49 -5.69 -1.39
C VAL A 21 21.96 -6.48 -2.57
N SER A 22 22.51 -7.67 -2.81
CA SER A 22 22.12 -8.53 -3.94
C SER A 22 20.64 -8.96 -3.87
N LYS A 23 20.01 -9.17 -5.04
CA LYS A 23 18.62 -9.66 -5.13
C LYS A 23 18.44 -11.02 -4.45
N THR A 24 19.47 -11.86 -4.49
CA THR A 24 19.53 -13.18 -3.83
C THR A 24 19.42 -13.05 -2.33
N THR A 25 20.24 -12.19 -1.71
CA THR A 25 20.23 -11.94 -0.26
C THR A 25 18.90 -11.38 0.21
N ARG A 26 18.31 -10.43 -0.53
CA ARG A 26 16.97 -9.91 -0.22
C ARG A 26 15.89 -10.99 -0.29
N THR A 27 15.97 -11.88 -1.28
CA THR A 27 15.01 -12.98 -1.43
C THR A 27 15.11 -13.98 -0.28
N GLN A 28 16.35 -14.31 0.12
CA GLN A 28 16.62 -15.17 1.28
C GLN A 28 16.10 -14.54 2.57
N PHE A 29 16.37 -13.25 2.80
CA PHE A 29 15.83 -12.50 3.92
C PHE A 29 14.30 -12.61 4.01
N TRP A 30 13.58 -12.32 2.91
CA TRP A 30 12.11 -12.40 2.90
C TRP A 30 11.58 -13.83 3.09
N LYS A 31 12.32 -14.86 2.66
CA LYS A 31 11.98 -16.25 2.91
C LYS A 31 12.04 -16.56 4.41
N ILE A 32 13.09 -16.14 5.10
CA ILE A 32 13.25 -16.32 6.55
C ILE A 32 12.17 -15.55 7.32
N VAL A 33 11.90 -14.30 6.95
CA VAL A 33 10.84 -13.49 7.57
C VAL A 33 9.47 -14.16 7.45
N ARG A 34 9.14 -14.77 6.30
CA ARG A 34 7.89 -15.52 6.13
C ARG A 34 7.84 -16.77 7.01
N GLN A 35 8.96 -17.44 7.24
CA GLN A 35 9.02 -18.59 8.15
C GLN A 35 8.79 -18.16 9.60
N ILE A 36 9.44 -17.07 10.05
CA ILE A 36 9.23 -16.49 11.39
C ILE A 36 7.74 -16.13 11.59
N LYS A 37 7.11 -15.49 10.60
CA LYS A 37 5.69 -15.13 10.65
C LYS A 37 4.72 -16.32 10.71
N ARG A 38 5.13 -17.49 10.20
CA ARG A 38 4.32 -18.72 10.24
C ARG A 38 4.54 -19.52 11.52
N ASP A 39 5.59 -19.21 12.28
CA ASP A 39 5.89 -19.85 13.54
C ASP A 39 4.87 -19.41 14.61
N ARG A 40 4.41 -20.34 15.45
CA ARG A 40 3.41 -20.05 16.48
C ARG A 40 4.03 -19.30 17.66
N ASN A 41 5.32 -19.52 17.92
CA ASN A 41 6.06 -18.84 18.98
C ASN A 41 7.48 -18.50 18.50
N PRO A 42 7.63 -17.51 17.59
CA PRO A 42 8.92 -17.10 17.05
C PRO A 42 9.84 -16.54 18.15
N ASP A 43 11.15 -16.74 17.98
CA ASP A 43 12.15 -16.21 18.90
C ASP A 43 12.20 -14.67 18.80
N ASN A 44 12.10 -13.99 19.94
CA ASN A 44 12.18 -12.54 20.05
C ASN A 44 13.50 -11.97 19.48
N THR A 45 14.60 -12.73 19.57
CA THR A 45 15.89 -12.33 19.02
C THR A 45 15.90 -12.37 17.49
N GLU A 46 15.32 -13.42 16.88
CA GLU A 46 15.12 -13.51 15.43
C GLU A 46 14.28 -12.34 14.91
N ILE A 47 13.18 -11.99 15.61
CA ILE A 47 12.33 -10.84 15.28
C ILE A 47 13.11 -9.53 15.34
N LYS A 48 13.90 -9.32 16.40
CA LYS A 48 14.68 -8.09 16.59
C LYS A 48 15.72 -7.90 15.49
N ILE A 49 16.45 -8.96 15.14
CA ILE A 49 17.47 -8.94 14.07
C ILE A 49 16.80 -8.72 12.72
N ALA A 50 15.72 -9.45 12.41
CA ALA A 50 14.99 -9.30 11.16
C ALA A 50 14.43 -7.88 10.98
N THR A 51 13.94 -7.26 12.06
CA THR A 51 13.48 -5.85 12.06
C THR A 51 14.62 -4.88 11.76
N LYS A 52 15.81 -5.12 12.33
CA LYS A 52 17.00 -4.28 12.08
C LYS A 52 17.47 -4.37 10.63
N ILE A 53 17.53 -5.59 10.08
CA ILE A 53 17.87 -5.81 8.66
C ILE A 53 16.87 -5.10 7.76
N ARG A 54 15.57 -5.27 8.04
CA ARG A 54 14.48 -4.61 7.33
C ARG A 54 14.71 -3.11 7.29
N ASN A 55 14.90 -2.47 8.45
CA ASN A 55 15.08 -1.03 8.53
C ASN A 55 16.31 -0.56 7.73
N ASN A 56 17.45 -1.25 7.83
CA ASN A 56 18.64 -0.92 7.02
C ASN A 56 18.37 -1.04 5.51
N LEU A 57 17.69 -2.09 5.07
CA LEU A 57 17.33 -2.31 3.66
C LEU A 57 16.36 -1.23 3.12
N PHE A 58 15.52 -0.67 3.99
CA PHE A 58 14.59 0.39 3.63
C PHE A 58 15.23 1.79 3.68
N GLU A 59 16.01 2.10 4.72
CA GLU A 59 16.71 3.37 4.87
C GLU A 59 17.74 3.57 3.75
N ARG A 60 18.41 2.49 3.31
CA ARG A 60 19.40 2.56 2.22
C ARG A 60 18.80 2.64 0.82
N ASN A 61 17.50 2.89 0.65
CA ASN A 61 16.87 3.10 -0.67
C ASN A 61 17.14 1.96 -1.69
N THR A 62 17.47 0.76 -1.21
CA THR A 62 18.04 -0.29 -2.08
C THR A 62 16.95 -1.04 -2.85
N SER A 63 15.69 -0.93 -2.44
CA SER A 63 14.53 -1.41 -3.21
C SER A 63 13.71 -0.22 -3.71
N ARG A 64 13.03 -0.37 -4.87
CA ARG A 64 12.07 0.63 -5.38
C ARG A 64 10.88 0.72 -4.42
N VAL A 65 11.04 1.42 -3.31
CA VAL A 65 10.00 1.68 -2.32
C VAL A 65 9.44 3.05 -2.67
N TYR A 66 8.19 3.08 -3.12
CA TYR A 66 7.49 4.34 -3.34
C TYR A 66 7.10 4.93 -1.99
N SER A 67 7.31 6.23 -1.82
CA SER A 67 6.87 6.92 -0.61
C SER A 67 5.35 6.79 -0.47
N LEU A 68 4.92 6.27 0.68
CA LEU A 68 3.50 6.19 1.00
C LEU A 68 2.89 7.60 1.05
N GLY A 69 3.64 8.59 1.54
CA GLY A 69 3.20 9.98 1.59
C GLY A 69 2.85 10.51 0.20
N TRP A 70 3.76 10.34 -0.77
CA TRP A 70 3.51 10.75 -2.16
C TRP A 70 2.36 9.99 -2.80
N PHE A 71 2.24 8.69 -2.52
CA PHE A 71 1.13 7.88 -3.00
C PHE A 71 -0.22 8.40 -2.45
N LEU A 72 -0.29 8.64 -1.14
CA LEU A 72 -1.47 9.19 -0.50
C LEU A 72 -1.83 10.55 -1.08
N VAL A 73 -0.88 11.48 -1.19
CA VAL A 73 -1.12 12.79 -1.81
C VAL A 73 -1.72 12.64 -3.21
N GLY A 74 -1.18 11.73 -4.01
CA GLY A 74 -1.74 11.39 -5.32
C GLY A 74 -3.20 10.92 -5.23
N GLU A 75 -3.48 9.92 -4.39
CA GLU A 75 -4.85 9.42 -4.18
C GLU A 75 -5.82 10.50 -3.73
N TYR A 76 -5.39 11.43 -2.86
CA TYR A 76 -6.22 12.53 -2.40
C TYR A 76 -6.56 13.49 -3.54
N VAL A 77 -5.56 13.92 -4.31
CA VAL A 77 -5.75 14.84 -5.45
C VAL A 77 -6.67 14.21 -6.49
N PHE A 78 -6.42 12.96 -6.88
CA PHE A 78 -7.29 12.26 -7.82
C PHE A 78 -8.69 12.03 -7.26
N GLY A 79 -8.81 11.64 -5.99
CA GLY A 79 -10.09 11.42 -5.32
C GLY A 79 -10.93 12.69 -5.31
N PHE A 80 -10.31 13.84 -5.01
CA PHE A 80 -10.96 15.14 -5.07
C PHE A 80 -11.39 15.51 -6.49
N LEU A 81 -10.52 15.32 -7.50
CA LEU A 81 -10.86 15.58 -8.91
C LEU A 81 -12.03 14.73 -9.39
N PHE A 82 -12.03 13.43 -9.13
CA PHE A 82 -13.15 12.54 -9.46
C PHE A 82 -14.41 12.91 -8.69
N GLY A 83 -14.28 13.39 -7.45
CA GLY A 83 -15.39 13.94 -6.67
C GLY A 83 -16.02 15.16 -7.35
N LEU A 84 -15.21 16.09 -7.85
CA LEU A 84 -15.70 17.25 -8.61
C LEU A 84 -16.40 16.82 -9.90
N VAL A 85 -15.83 15.88 -10.66
CA VAL A 85 -16.44 15.32 -11.86
C VAL A 85 -17.80 14.69 -11.54
N TYR A 86 -17.88 13.92 -10.46
CA TYR A 86 -19.12 13.30 -10.00
C TYR A 86 -20.18 14.34 -9.63
N VAL A 87 -19.82 15.32 -8.79
CA VAL A 87 -20.72 16.41 -8.37
C VAL A 87 -21.22 17.19 -9.59
N TYR A 88 -20.33 17.52 -10.52
CA TYR A 88 -20.71 18.21 -11.75
C TYR A 88 -21.64 17.36 -12.62
N ALA A 89 -21.38 16.06 -12.74
CA ALA A 89 -22.25 15.15 -13.48
C ALA A 89 -23.65 15.02 -12.84
N LEU A 90 -23.80 15.22 -11.52
CA LEU A 90 -25.11 15.24 -10.86
C LEU A 90 -25.97 16.45 -11.26
N LEU A 91 -25.34 17.57 -11.66
CA LEU A 91 -26.06 18.77 -12.10
C LEU A 91 -26.76 18.60 -13.44
N ILE A 92 -26.35 17.62 -14.25
CA ILE A 92 -26.94 17.36 -15.57
C ILE A 92 -28.25 16.57 -15.39
N PRO A 93 -29.43 17.12 -15.66
CA PRO A 93 -30.68 16.39 -15.45
C PRO A 93 -30.77 15.17 -16.39
N VAL A 94 -31.16 14.02 -15.84
CA VAL A 94 -31.45 12.80 -16.60
C VAL A 94 -32.84 12.31 -16.22
N SER A 95 -33.72 12.16 -17.20
CA SER A 95 -35.10 11.71 -16.97
C SER A 95 -35.16 10.20 -16.77
N TRP A 96 -35.44 9.77 -15.54
CA TRP A 96 -35.61 8.36 -15.18
C TRP A 96 -36.96 7.77 -15.60
N VAL A 97 -37.89 8.60 -16.08
CA VAL A 97 -39.22 8.15 -16.53
C VAL A 97 -39.14 7.61 -17.97
N ASN A 98 -38.23 8.14 -18.79
CA ASN A 98 -38.14 7.83 -20.21
C ASN A 98 -36.89 7.00 -20.56
N ILE A 99 -36.57 5.99 -19.74
CA ILE A 99 -35.35 5.16 -19.89
C ILE A 99 -35.23 4.54 -21.29
N LEU A 100 -36.36 4.08 -21.86
CA LEU A 100 -36.36 3.45 -23.19
C LEU A 100 -36.03 4.41 -24.34
N SER A 101 -36.05 5.72 -24.10
CA SER A 101 -35.72 6.76 -25.08
C SER A 101 -34.31 7.34 -24.91
N TRP A 102 -33.54 6.85 -23.95
CA TRP A 102 -32.20 7.36 -23.69
C TRP A 102 -31.29 7.18 -24.90
N GLY A 103 -30.63 8.27 -25.26
CA GLY A 103 -29.58 8.27 -26.26
C GLY A 103 -28.23 7.95 -25.63
N PHE A 104 -27.21 8.07 -26.47
CA PHE A 104 -25.82 7.91 -26.05
C PHE A 104 -25.43 8.87 -24.92
N PHE A 105 -25.96 10.10 -24.93
CA PHE A 105 -25.59 11.13 -23.96
C PHE A 105 -26.06 10.78 -22.54
N GLU A 106 -27.31 10.38 -22.36
CA GLU A 106 -27.86 10.01 -21.05
C GLU A 106 -27.13 8.79 -20.47
N ILE A 107 -26.87 7.79 -21.31
CA ILE A 107 -26.09 6.60 -20.94
C ILE A 107 -24.69 7.02 -20.50
N PHE A 108 -24.02 7.88 -21.27
CA PHE A 108 -22.68 8.38 -20.94
C PHE A 108 -22.66 9.13 -19.59
N VAL A 109 -23.63 10.02 -19.34
CA VAL A 109 -23.73 10.74 -18.06
C VAL A 109 -23.91 9.78 -16.89
N ILE A 110 -24.71 8.73 -17.04
CA ILE A 110 -24.89 7.72 -16.00
C ILE A 110 -23.60 6.94 -15.75
N LEU A 111 -22.88 6.55 -16.80
CA LEU A 111 -21.59 5.89 -16.66
C LEU A 111 -20.58 6.79 -15.94
N VAL A 112 -20.51 8.08 -16.29
CA VAL A 112 -19.65 9.05 -15.59
C VAL A 112 -20.01 9.16 -14.12
N ARG A 113 -21.31 9.21 -13.78
CA ARG A 113 -21.77 9.21 -12.38
C ARG A 113 -21.36 7.95 -11.64
N PHE A 114 -21.58 6.79 -12.26
CA PHE A 114 -21.25 5.49 -11.68
C PHE A 114 -19.75 5.38 -11.42
N PHE A 115 -18.92 5.54 -12.46
CA PHE A 115 -17.48 5.42 -12.33
C PHE A 115 -16.87 6.54 -11.47
N GLY A 116 -17.42 7.75 -11.51
CA GLY A 116 -17.01 8.84 -10.63
C GLY A 116 -17.21 8.50 -9.16
N LEU A 117 -18.38 7.99 -8.78
CA LEU A 117 -18.65 7.56 -7.40
C LEU A 117 -17.71 6.43 -6.97
N PHE A 118 -17.54 5.40 -7.81
CA PHE A 118 -16.65 4.28 -7.49
C PHE A 118 -15.18 4.69 -7.40
N ALA A 119 -14.72 5.62 -8.26
CA ALA A 119 -13.37 6.16 -8.20
C ALA A 119 -13.13 6.92 -6.89
N VAL A 120 -14.08 7.76 -6.46
CA VAL A 120 -14.01 8.46 -5.17
C VAL A 120 -13.89 7.44 -4.03
N ILE A 121 -14.77 6.45 -3.97
CA ILE A 121 -14.74 5.43 -2.91
C ILE A 121 -13.41 4.68 -2.92
N ALA A 122 -12.95 4.24 -4.09
CA ALA A 122 -11.71 3.48 -4.21
C ALA A 122 -10.49 4.29 -3.78
N LEU A 123 -10.41 5.57 -4.13
CA LEU A 123 -9.28 6.45 -3.81
C LEU A 123 -9.27 6.92 -2.34
N PHE A 124 -10.44 7.01 -1.69
CA PHE A 124 -10.53 7.34 -0.27
C PHE A 124 -10.53 6.11 0.66
N TYR A 125 -10.68 4.90 0.12
CA TYR A 125 -10.67 3.66 0.91
C TYR A 125 -9.37 3.46 1.71
N PRO A 126 -8.16 3.66 1.14
CA PRO A 126 -6.91 3.52 1.87
C PRO A 126 -6.80 4.46 3.07
N TYR A 127 -7.35 5.68 2.97
CA TYR A 127 -7.40 6.64 4.08
C TYR A 127 -8.22 6.13 5.25
N GLY A 128 -9.41 5.58 4.99
CA GLY A 128 -10.24 4.97 6.04
C GLY A 128 -9.50 3.83 6.74
N ARG A 129 -8.78 3.01 5.97
CA ARG A 129 -7.96 1.92 6.51
C ARG A 129 -6.81 2.46 7.36
N LEU A 130 -6.10 3.49 6.91
CA LEU A 130 -5.01 4.12 7.65
C LEU A 130 -5.50 4.74 8.97
N MET A 131 -6.61 5.49 8.93
CA MET A 131 -7.21 6.09 10.12
C MET A 131 -7.68 5.03 11.13
N ALA A 132 -8.34 3.98 10.65
CA ALA A 132 -8.74 2.86 11.49
C ALA A 132 -7.51 2.15 12.09
N GLY A 133 -6.50 1.85 11.28
CA GLY A 133 -5.27 1.23 11.76
C GLY A 133 -4.53 2.08 12.79
N ALA A 134 -4.47 3.40 12.61
CA ALA A 134 -3.92 4.33 13.60
C ALA A 134 -4.71 4.30 14.92
N GLY A 135 -6.05 4.33 14.85
CA GLY A 135 -6.93 4.25 16.03
C GLY A 135 -6.81 2.93 16.81
N TYR A 136 -6.54 1.82 16.12
CA TYR A 136 -6.37 0.49 16.72
C TYR A 136 -4.90 0.10 16.97
N GLY A 137 -3.94 1.00 16.74
CA GLY A 137 -2.51 0.73 16.92
C GLY A 137 -1.94 -0.34 15.97
N ILE A 138 -2.60 -0.61 14.86
CA ILE A 138 -2.18 -1.60 13.85
C ILE A 138 -1.10 -0.95 12.98
N LYS A 139 0.14 -1.46 13.09
CA LYS A 139 1.25 -1.04 12.21
C LYS A 139 1.07 -1.63 10.82
N PHE A 140 1.01 -0.78 9.80
CA PHE A 140 0.98 -1.22 8.40
C PHE A 140 2.38 -1.69 7.97
N ASP A 141 2.53 -3.00 7.79
CA ASP A 141 3.77 -3.61 7.29
C ASP A 141 3.95 -3.28 5.79
N GLY A 142 5.15 -2.79 5.42
CA GLY A 142 5.55 -2.58 4.03
C GLY A 142 5.43 -1.15 3.49
N MET A 143 5.14 -0.16 4.34
CA MET A 143 5.01 1.23 3.93
C MET A 143 5.91 2.14 4.77
N TYR A 144 6.68 3.02 4.11
CA TYR A 144 7.47 4.05 4.78
C TYR A 144 6.75 5.39 4.61
N PHE A 145 6.46 6.04 5.74
CA PHE A 145 6.17 7.46 5.78
C PHE A 145 7.52 8.16 5.62
N SER A 146 7.81 8.64 4.40
CA SER A 146 8.95 9.54 4.17
C SER A 146 8.67 10.90 4.78
#